data_AF-A0A453GIS5-F1
#
_entry.id   AF-A0A453GIS5-F1
#
_cell.length_a   1.000
_cell.length_b   1.000
_cell.length_c   1.000
_cell.angle_alpha   90.00
_cell.angle_beta   90.00
_cell.angle_gamma   90.00
#
_symmetry.space_group_name_H-M   'P 1'
#
loop_
_entity.id
_entity.type
_entity.pdbx_description
1 polymer ?
#
loop_
_entity_poly.entity_id
_entity_poly.type
_entity_poly.pdbx_seq_one_letter_code
_entity_poly.pdbx_strand_id
1 'polypeptide(L)'
;RLLRAAADGDLPLFKRTASLLDGGKGRLRDAVEAVNVGGRAGALHLAAGHGRMAVCVFLVEELRVDVNAADESGDTPLAYAIRAGAVNTFRYLLDHDANPDKPAGKGSTPLHWAATG
;
A
#
# COMPACT_ATOMS: atom_id res chain seq x y z
N ARG A 1 -0.60 14.63 -4.92
CA ARG A 1 0.48 14.42 -5.93
C ARG A 1 1.19 13.10 -5.68
N LEU A 2 1.77 12.85 -4.50
CA LEU A 2 2.39 11.57 -4.13
C LEU A 2 1.44 10.37 -4.28
N LEU A 3 0.28 10.41 -3.62
CA LEU A 3 -0.71 9.32 -3.66
C LEU A 3 -1.27 9.05 -5.05
N ARG A 4 -1.39 10.10 -5.86
CA ARG A 4 -1.77 9.97 -7.27
C ARG A 4 -0.69 9.25 -8.05
N ALA A 5 0.58 9.61 -7.87
CA ALA A 5 1.69 8.87 -8.49
C ALA A 5 1.72 7.39 -8.06
N ALA A 6 1.40 7.10 -6.80
CA ALA A 6 1.28 5.72 -6.32
C ALA A 6 0.13 4.96 -6.98
N ALA A 7 -1.05 5.58 -7.10
CA ALA A 7 -2.21 5.00 -7.77
C ALA A 7 -2.02 4.84 -9.29
N ASP A 8 -1.32 5.78 -9.93
CA ASP A 8 -1.03 5.75 -11.37
C ASP A 8 0.13 4.79 -11.70
N GLY A 9 0.95 4.42 -10.70
CA GLY A 9 2.14 3.58 -10.88
C GLY A 9 3.37 4.33 -11.41
N ASP A 10 3.35 5.66 -11.38
CA ASP A 10 4.45 6.52 -11.81
C ASP A 10 5.55 6.55 -10.74
N LEU A 11 6.42 5.55 -10.76
CA LEU A 11 7.53 5.41 -9.82
C LEU A 11 8.51 6.61 -9.86
N PRO A 12 8.93 7.15 -11.03
CA PRO A 12 9.77 8.34 -11.08
C PRO A 12 9.12 9.56 -10.38
N LEU A 13 7.85 9.84 -10.65
CA LEU A 13 7.12 10.93 -10.01
C LEU A 13 6.94 10.67 -8.52
N PHE A 14 6.67 9.42 -8.13
CA PHE A 14 6.56 9.01 -6.74
C PHE A 14 7.86 9.29 -5.98
N LYS A 15 9.01 8.81 -6.48
CA LYS A 15 10.32 9.06 -5.88
C LYS A 15 10.61 10.55 -5.76
N ARG A 16 10.39 11.31 -6.83
CA ARG A 16 10.61 12.76 -6.83
C ARG A 16 9.75 13.47 -5.78
N THR A 17 8.47 13.11 -5.69
CA THR A 17 7.57 13.73 -4.71
C THR A 17 7.86 13.29 -3.27
N ALA A 18 8.26 12.04 -3.05
CA ALA A 18 8.68 11.55 -1.74
C ALA A 18 9.95 12.27 -1.25
N SER A 19 10.96 12.45 -2.12
CA SER A 19 12.18 13.20 -1.78
C SER A 19 11.91 14.67 -1.47
N LEU A 20 10.97 15.30 -2.18
CA LEU A 20 10.56 16.67 -1.90
C LEU A 20 9.86 16.81 -0.54
N LEU A 21 9.07 15.80 -0.14
CA LEU A 21 8.40 15.78 1.16
C LEU A 21 9.37 15.52 2.31
N ASP A 22 10.36 14.65 2.11
CA ASP A 22 11.43 14.43 3.08
C ASP A 22 12.29 15.70 3.30
N GLY A 23 12.48 16.51 2.24
CA GLY A 23 13.27 17.73 2.31
C GLY A 23 14.74 17.47 2.66
N GLY A 24 15.25 16.26 2.37
CA GLY A 24 16.61 15.83 2.70
C GLY A 24 16.84 15.46 4.15
N LYS A 25 15.78 15.23 4.94
CA LYS A 25 15.86 14.91 6.37
C LYS A 25 16.13 13.42 6.65
N GLY A 26 16.13 12.57 5.62
CA GLY A 26 16.38 11.13 5.76
C GLY A 26 15.22 10.37 6.40
N ARG A 27 14.02 10.95 6.43
CA ARG A 27 12.76 10.43 6.97
C ARG A 27 11.76 10.17 5.85
N LEU A 28 12.23 9.63 4.72
CA LEU A 28 11.42 9.42 3.53
C LEU A 28 10.25 8.47 3.81
N ARG A 29 10.47 7.45 4.65
CA ARG A 29 9.42 6.54 5.15
C ARG A 29 8.32 7.31 5.87
N ASP A 30 8.66 8.03 6.93
CA ASP A 30 7.70 8.79 7.74
C ASP A 30 6.94 9.82 6.88
N ALA A 31 7.63 10.47 5.95
CA ALA A 31 7.03 11.42 5.03
C ALA A 31 6.01 10.76 4.09
N VAL A 32 6.25 9.52 3.66
CA VAL A 32 5.33 8.75 2.83
C VAL A 32 4.16 8.20 3.66
N GLU A 33 4.42 7.67 4.87
CA GLU A 33 3.40 7.14 5.78
C GLU A 33 2.47 8.25 6.29
N ALA A 34 2.97 9.46 6.52
CA ALA A 34 2.18 10.63 6.91
C ALA A 34 1.23 11.10 5.80
N VAL A 35 1.50 10.75 4.54
CA VAL A 35 0.64 11.13 3.41
C VAL A 35 -0.41 10.04 3.22
N ASN A 36 -1.61 10.30 3.73
CA ASN A 36 -2.79 9.48 3.51
C ASN A 36 -3.95 10.36 2.98
N VAL A 37 -4.92 9.75 2.29
CA VAL A 37 -6.14 10.48 1.89
C VAL A 37 -7.07 10.58 3.09
N GLY A 38 -6.98 11.68 3.85
CA GLY A 38 -7.91 11.98 4.95
C GLY A 38 -8.07 10.83 5.94
N GLY A 39 -6.96 10.18 6.32
CA GLY A 39 -6.93 9.04 7.23
C GLY A 39 -7.28 7.68 6.63
N ARG A 40 -7.71 7.62 5.37
CA ARG A 40 -8.31 6.41 4.79
C ARG A 40 -7.41 5.55 3.91
N ALA A 41 -6.33 6.04 3.30
CA ALA A 41 -5.49 5.19 2.46
C ALA A 41 -4.11 5.81 2.26
N GLY A 42 -3.07 5.08 2.66
CA GLY A 42 -1.68 5.44 2.39
C GLY A 42 -1.21 5.04 0.98
N ALA A 43 0.04 5.37 0.64
CA ALA A 43 0.61 5.07 -0.66
C ALA A 43 0.57 3.57 -1.01
N LEU A 44 0.87 2.69 -0.05
CA LEU A 44 0.87 1.24 -0.27
C LEU A 44 -0.53 0.69 -0.50
N HIS A 45 -1.56 1.21 0.18
CA HIS A 45 -2.96 0.81 -0.02
C HIS A 45 -3.41 1.08 -1.47
N LEU A 46 -3.12 2.29 -1.97
CA LEU A 46 -3.49 2.68 -3.33
C LEU A 46 -2.68 1.92 -4.37
N ALA A 47 -1.36 1.80 -4.20
CA ALA A 47 -0.52 1.03 -5.10
C ALA A 47 -0.98 -0.44 -5.17
N ALA A 48 -1.31 -1.04 -4.03
CA ALA A 48 -1.80 -2.40 -3.93
C ALA A 48 -3.16 -2.59 -4.63
N GLY A 49 -4.13 -1.72 -4.34
CA GLY A 49 -5.46 -1.75 -4.95
C GLY A 49 -5.47 -1.46 -6.45
N HIS A 50 -4.45 -0.77 -6.98
CA HIS A 50 -4.31 -0.54 -8.42
C HIS A 50 -3.34 -1.51 -9.11
N GLY A 51 -2.79 -2.49 -8.38
CA GLY A 51 -1.84 -3.48 -8.91
C GLY A 51 -0.50 -2.89 -9.35
N ARG A 52 -0.07 -1.77 -8.76
CA ARG A 52 1.15 -1.03 -9.13
C ARG A 52 2.39 -1.65 -8.51
N MET A 53 2.78 -2.83 -9.01
CA MET A 53 3.90 -3.63 -8.51
C MET A 53 5.19 -2.84 -8.26
N ALA A 54 5.63 -2.03 -9.23
CA ALA A 54 6.88 -1.27 -9.10
C ALA A 54 6.87 -0.29 -7.91
N VAL A 55 5.70 0.29 -7.61
CA VAL A 55 5.53 1.18 -6.46
C VAL A 55 5.43 0.37 -5.16
N CYS A 56 4.72 -0.77 -5.16
CA CYS A 56 4.66 -1.67 -4.00
C CYS A 56 6.06 -2.17 -3.60
N VAL A 57 6.85 -2.64 -4.58
CA VAL A 57 8.22 -3.11 -4.36
C VAL A 57 9.08 -2.01 -3.75
N PHE A 58 9.04 -0.81 -4.33
CA PHE A 58 9.77 0.32 -3.80
C PHE A 58 9.36 0.67 -2.35
N LEU A 59 8.07 0.64 -2.04
CA LEU A 59 7.57 0.92 -0.70
C LEU A 59 8.01 -0.13 0.33
N VAL A 60 7.90 -1.41 -0.02
CA VAL A 60 8.16 -2.52 0.91
C VAL A 60 9.66 -2.77 1.09
N GLU A 61 10.43 -2.78 0.00
CA GLU A 61 11.85 -3.17 0.06
C GLU A 61 12.78 -1.99 0.36
N GLU A 62 12.54 -0.83 -0.25
CA GLU A 62 13.42 0.34 -0.10
C GLU A 62 13.00 1.20 1.08
N LEU A 63 11.69 1.48 1.22
CA LEU A 63 11.19 2.34 2.30
C LEU A 63 10.83 1.58 3.57
N ARG A 64 10.78 0.24 3.52
CA ARG A 64 10.45 -0.62 4.66
C ARG A 64 9.18 -0.16 5.39
N VAL A 65 8.18 0.29 4.62
CA VAL A 65 6.88 0.68 5.18
C VAL A 65 6.19 -0.54 5.78
N ASP A 66 5.30 -0.32 6.74
CA ASP A 66 4.50 -1.40 7.30
C ASP A 66 3.53 -1.98 6.24
N VAL A 67 3.82 -3.21 5.78
CA VAL A 67 2.99 -3.94 4.82
C VAL A 67 1.59 -4.25 5.37
N ASN A 68 1.47 -4.30 6.69
CA ASN A 68 0.24 -4.56 7.42
C ASN A 68 -0.41 -3.27 7.93
N ALA A 69 0.07 -2.08 7.53
CA ALA A 69 -0.54 -0.82 7.92
C ALA A 69 -2.05 -0.88 7.65
N ALA A 70 -2.85 -0.49 8.64
CA ALA A 70 -4.30 -0.43 8.48
C ALA A 70 -4.72 1.02 8.29
N ASP A 71 -5.68 1.26 7.41
CA ASP A 71 -6.36 2.55 7.35
C ASP A 71 -7.37 2.74 8.49
N GLU A 72 -8.01 3.91 8.55
CA GLU A 72 -9.07 4.20 9.53
C GLU A 72 -10.26 3.24 9.49
N SER A 73 -10.48 2.55 8.36
CA SER A 73 -11.54 1.53 8.24
C SER A 73 -11.06 0.15 8.69
N GLY A 74 -9.77 -0.02 8.99
CA GLY A 74 -9.13 -1.28 9.31
C GLY A 74 -8.66 -2.07 8.08
N ASP A 75 -8.79 -1.52 6.87
CA ASP A 75 -8.37 -2.22 5.66
C ASP A 75 -6.85 -2.14 5.49
N THR A 76 -6.25 -3.27 5.08
CA THR A 76 -4.81 -3.38 4.82
C THR A 76 -4.51 -3.28 3.33
N PRO A 77 -3.25 -3.00 2.91
CA PRO A 77 -2.88 -3.08 1.49
C PRO A 77 -3.25 -4.40 0.82
N LEU A 78 -3.15 -5.50 1.58
CA LEU A 78 -3.56 -6.82 1.12
C LEU A 78 -5.06 -6.89 0.81
N ALA A 79 -5.92 -6.31 1.67
CA ALA A 79 -7.36 -6.22 1.44
C ALA A 79 -7.70 -5.40 0.18
N TYR A 80 -6.98 -4.30 -0.06
CA TYR A 80 -7.12 -3.49 -1.27
C TYR A 80 -6.74 -4.29 -2.52
N ALA A 81 -5.61 -5.00 -2.52
CA ALA A 81 -5.17 -5.81 -3.66
C ALA A 81 -6.16 -6.95 -3.98
N ILE A 82 -6.67 -7.65 -2.96
CA ILE A 82 -7.63 -8.74 -3.15
C ILE A 82 -8.97 -8.22 -3.68
N ARG A 83 -9.52 -7.15 -3.09
CA ARG A 83 -10.78 -6.55 -3.55
C ARG A 83 -10.70 -6.03 -4.98
N ALA A 84 -9.51 -5.63 -5.43
CA ALA A 84 -9.25 -5.20 -6.80
C ALA A 84 -8.93 -6.35 -7.77
N GLY A 85 -8.77 -7.59 -7.29
CA GLY A 85 -8.33 -8.72 -8.11
C GLY A 85 -6.88 -8.61 -8.59
N ALA A 86 -6.04 -7.83 -7.92
CA ALA A 86 -4.63 -7.63 -8.26
C ALA A 86 -3.77 -8.83 -7.83
N VAL A 87 -3.89 -9.95 -8.56
CA VAL A 87 -3.31 -11.26 -8.19
C VAL A 87 -1.82 -11.21 -7.88
N ASN A 88 -1.04 -10.61 -8.79
CA ASN A 88 0.40 -10.52 -8.61
C ASN A 88 0.77 -9.68 -7.39
N THR A 89 -0.01 -8.64 -7.11
CA THR A 89 0.27 -7.71 -6.02
C THR A 89 -0.12 -8.28 -4.67
N PHE A 90 -1.25 -8.97 -4.54
CA PHE A 90 -1.58 -9.60 -3.26
C PHE A 90 -0.64 -10.76 -2.95
N ARG A 91 -0.21 -11.56 -3.95
CA ARG A 91 0.81 -12.60 -3.77
C ARG A 91 2.12 -12.02 -3.27
N TYR A 92 2.59 -10.96 -3.92
CA TYR A 92 3.77 -10.22 -3.49
C TYR A 92 3.64 -9.76 -2.03
N LEU A 93 2.51 -9.16 -1.64
CA LEU A 93 2.32 -8.74 -0.26
C LEU A 93 2.38 -9.92 0.73
N LEU A 94 1.81 -11.08 0.40
CA LEU A 94 1.88 -12.30 1.22
C LEU A 94 3.32 -12.83 1.33
N ASP A 95 4.08 -12.82 0.24
CA ASP A 95 5.48 -13.22 0.22
C ASP A 95 6.37 -12.28 1.06
N HIS A 96 5.85 -11.10 1.40
CA HIS A 96 6.49 -10.07 2.21
C HIS A 96 5.79 -9.86 3.57
N ASP A 97 5.31 -10.94 4.20
CA ASP A 97 4.74 -10.96 5.56
C ASP A 97 3.43 -10.18 5.76
N ALA A 98 2.66 -9.92 4.69
CA ALA A 98 1.29 -9.44 4.85
C ALA A 98 0.43 -10.53 5.51
N ASN A 99 -0.29 -10.16 6.57
CA ASN A 99 -1.12 -11.07 7.33
C ASN A 99 -2.49 -11.24 6.66
N PRO A 100 -2.80 -12.42 6.07
CA PRO A 100 -4.09 -12.67 5.43
C PRO A 100 -5.26 -12.83 6.42
N ASP A 101 -4.96 -13.03 7.70
CA ASP A 101 -5.95 -13.17 8.77
C ASP A 101 -6.22 -11.85 9.48
N LYS A 102 -5.45 -10.79 9.18
CA LYS A 102 -5.72 -9.47 9.73
C LYS A 102 -7.09 -9.01 9.22
N PRO A 103 -8.07 -8.80 10.11
CA PRO A 103 -9.42 -8.44 9.70
C PRO A 103 -9.37 -7.09 9.00
N ALA A 104 -9.88 -7.06 7.78
CA ALA A 104 -10.21 -5.83 7.09
C ALA A 104 -11.48 -5.22 7.74
N GLY A 105 -11.84 -3.99 7.37
CA GLY A 105 -13.03 -3.33 7.88
C GLY A 105 -14.27 -4.22 7.78
N LYS A 106 -15.05 -4.29 8.88
CA LYS A 106 -16.19 -5.20 9.10
C LYS A 106 -15.87 -6.68 9.40
N GLY A 107 -14.63 -7.01 9.79
CA GLY A 107 -14.28 -8.35 10.28
C GLY A 107 -14.15 -9.41 9.19
N SER A 108 -14.14 -9.01 7.92
CA SER A 108 -13.87 -9.91 6.80
C SER A 108 -12.36 -10.06 6.62
N THR A 109 -11.85 -11.29 6.50
CA THR A 109 -10.44 -11.47 6.15
C THR A 109 -10.25 -11.38 4.63
N PRO A 110 -9.12 -10.87 4.16
CA PRO A 110 -8.80 -10.88 2.73
C PRO A 110 -8.96 -12.28 2.09
N LEU A 111 -8.68 -13.37 2.81
CA LEU A 111 -8.90 -14.74 2.36
C LEU A 111 -10.39 -15.07 2.05
N HIS A 112 -11.35 -14.50 2.78
CA HIS A 112 -12.78 -14.71 2.49
C HIS A 112 -13.17 -14.20 1.10
N TRP A 113 -12.54 -13.11 0.64
CA TRP A 113 -12.79 -12.52 -0.67
C TRP A 113 -12.09 -13.29 -1.80
N ALA A 114 -10.93 -13.90 -1.53
CA ALA A 114 -10.21 -14.72 -2.50
C ALA A 114 -10.92 -16.06 -2.82
N ALA A 115 -11.71 -16.59 -1.87
CA ALA A 115 -12.43 -17.85 -2.01
C ALA A 115 -13.84 -17.72 -2.63
N THR A 116 -14.33 -16.50 -2.86
CA THR A 116 -15.69 -16.23 -3.39
C THR A 116 -15.73 -15.84 -4.87
N GLY A 117 -14.59 -15.94 -5.59
CA GLY A 117 -14.46 -15.67 -7.03
C GLY A 117 -14.47 -16.93 -7.89
#